data_AF-A0A397C3F2-F1
#
_entry.id   AF-A0A397C3F2-F1
#
_cell.length_a   1.000
_cell.length_b   1.000
_cell.length_c   1.000
_cell.angle_alpha   90.00
_cell.angle_beta   90.00
_cell.angle_gamma   90.00
#
_symmetry.space_group_name_H-M   'P 1'
#
loop_
_entity.id
_entity.type
_entity.pdbx_description
1 polymer ?
#
loop_
_entity_poly.entity_id
_entity_poly.type
_entity_poly.pdbx_seq_one_letter_code
_entity_poly.pdbx_strand_id
1 'polypeptide(L)'
;MIHHATNVTQGTLHYYDGDFYKGHWKDGKMDAHGVYQFHNGDRYDGEWVEDQRHGRGTIVYKGGDGHIHEKYEVLHASSYNIAHMY
;
A
#
# COMPACT_ATOMS: atom_id res chain seq x y z
N MET A 1 -15.27 -31.30 -0.97
CA MET A 1 -15.00 -30.05 -0.24
C MET A 1 -14.54 -29.04 -1.27
N ILE A 2 -15.38 -28.06 -1.61
CA ILE A 2 -15.09 -27.09 -2.67
C ILE A 2 -14.26 -25.99 -2.02
N HIS A 3 -12.94 -26.01 -2.21
CA HIS A 3 -12.11 -24.87 -1.87
C HIS A 3 -12.40 -23.79 -2.91
N HIS A 4 -13.22 -22.81 -2.55
CA HIS A 4 -13.26 -21.53 -3.23
C HIS A 4 -11.93 -20.82 -2.93
N ALA A 5 -10.86 -21.24 -3.61
CA ALA A 5 -9.61 -20.51 -3.60
C ALA A 5 -9.82 -19.27 -4.48
N THR A 6 -10.22 -18.16 -3.87
CA THR A 6 -9.87 -16.85 -4.42
C THR A 6 -8.37 -16.89 -4.61
N ASN A 7 -7.89 -16.98 -5.85
CA ASN A 7 -6.46 -17.01 -6.19
C ASN A 7 -5.85 -15.64 -5.86
N VAL A 8 -5.66 -15.36 -4.57
CA VAL A 8 -4.81 -14.27 -4.12
C VAL A 8 -3.38 -14.80 -4.25
N THR A 9 -2.68 -14.37 -5.29
CA THR A 9 -1.28 -14.72 -5.50
C THR A 9 -0.41 -13.71 -4.77
N GLN A 10 0.69 -14.16 -4.18
CA GLN A 10 1.69 -13.25 -3.62
C GLN A 10 2.82 -13.03 -4.62
N GLY A 11 3.30 -11.80 -4.73
CA GLY A 11 4.35 -11.46 -5.68
C GLY A 11 4.98 -10.11 -5.41
N THR A 12 6.11 -9.86 -6.08
CA THR A 12 6.81 -8.58 -6.06
C THR A 12 6.79 -7.98 -7.46
N LEU A 13 6.36 -6.72 -7.58
CA LEU A 13 6.50 -5.91 -8.79
C LEU A 13 7.54 -4.83 -8.55
N HIS A 14 8.52 -4.76 -9.44
CA HIS A 14 9.50 -3.67 -9.48
C HIS A 14 9.12 -2.70 -10.59
N TYR A 15 9.01 -1.43 -10.24
CA TYR A 15 8.78 -0.34 -11.17
C TYR A 15 10.09 0.20 -11.72
N TYR A 16 10.00 0.89 -12.86
CA TYR A 16 11.18 1.42 -13.55
C TYR A 16 11.87 2.56 -12.79
N ASP A 17 11.11 3.33 -12.03
CA ASP A 17 11.57 4.43 -11.17
C ASP A 17 12.28 3.95 -9.89
N GLY A 18 12.28 2.64 -9.62
CA GLY A 18 12.87 2.04 -8.43
C GLY A 18 11.87 1.81 -7.30
N ASP A 19 10.60 2.17 -7.48
CA ASP A 19 9.54 1.77 -6.57
C ASP A 19 9.35 0.25 -6.66
N PHE A 20 8.86 -0.37 -5.59
CA PHE A 20 8.39 -1.75 -5.66
C PHE A 20 7.21 -2.00 -4.75
N TYR A 21 6.37 -2.94 -5.17
CA TYR A 21 5.31 -3.48 -4.34
C TYR A 21 5.57 -4.96 -4.08
N LYS A 22 5.43 -5.39 -2.83
CA LYS A 22 5.45 -6.78 -2.40
C LYS A 22 4.19 -7.07 -1.60
N GLY A 23 3.31 -7.91 -2.14
CA GLY A 23 2.05 -8.19 -1.48
C GLY A 23 1.18 -9.15 -2.27
N HIS A 24 -0.10 -9.12 -1.93
CA HIS A 24 -1.09 -9.92 -2.63
C HIS A 24 -1.58 -9.22 -3.88
N TRP A 25 -1.99 -10.05 -4.83
CA TRP A 25 -2.46 -9.67 -6.13
C TRP A 25 -3.77 -10.38 -6.41
N LYS A 26 -4.67 -9.65 -7.07
CA LYS A 26 -5.93 -10.16 -7.58
C LYS A 26 -6.19 -9.52 -8.93
N ASP A 27 -6.42 -10.35 -9.95
CA ASP A 27 -6.71 -9.90 -11.31
C ASP A 27 -5.66 -8.92 -11.88
N GLY A 28 -4.38 -9.11 -11.50
CA GLY A 28 -3.25 -8.26 -11.93
C GLY A 28 -3.11 -6.94 -11.16
N LYS A 29 -3.94 -6.69 -10.15
CA LYS A 29 -3.90 -5.50 -9.29
C LYS A 29 -3.44 -5.83 -7.88
N MET A 30 -2.85 -4.87 -7.18
CA MET A 30 -2.57 -4.97 -5.75
C MET A 30 -3.88 -5.10 -4.99
N ASP A 31 -3.92 -6.07 -4.09
CA ASP A 31 -5.11 -6.38 -3.30
C ASP A 31 -4.70 -6.93 -1.93
N ALA A 32 -5.65 -6.98 -0.99
CA ALA A 32 -5.44 -7.41 0.38
C ALA A 32 -4.24 -6.70 1.04
N HIS A 33 -3.31 -7.42 1.67
CA HIS A 33 -2.20 -6.80 2.38
C HIS A 33 -0.93 -6.74 1.51
N GLY A 34 -0.21 -5.61 1.56
CA GLY A 34 1.02 -5.44 0.82
C GLY A 34 1.87 -4.25 1.28
N VAL A 35 3.15 -4.35 0.95
CA VAL A 35 4.17 -3.33 1.22
C VAL A 35 4.54 -2.65 -0.08
N TYR A 36 4.34 -1.34 -0.14
CA TYR A 36 4.85 -0.49 -1.21
C TYR A 36 6.05 0.30 -0.70
N GLN A 37 7.18 0.16 -1.35
CA GLN A 37 8.39 0.91 -1.06
C GLN A 37 8.62 1.89 -2.21
N PHE A 38 8.63 3.17 -1.86
CA PHE A 38 8.97 4.25 -2.76
C PHE A 38 10.50 4.35 -2.88
N HIS A 39 10.99 4.73 -4.05
CA HIS A 39 12.41 4.88 -4.37
C HIS A 39 13.07 5.95 -3.50
N ASN A 40 12.30 6.92 -2.99
CA ASN A 40 12.75 7.94 -2.06
C ASN A 40 13.06 7.36 -0.66
N GLY A 41 12.70 6.10 -0.41
CA GLY A 41 12.90 5.40 0.86
C GLY A 41 11.66 5.37 1.77
N ASP A 42 10.58 6.03 1.39
CA ASP A 42 9.30 5.94 2.08
C ASP A 42 8.69 4.55 1.88
N ARG A 43 7.96 4.06 2.86
CA ARG A 43 7.34 2.74 2.83
C ARG A 43 5.92 2.81 3.34
N TYR A 44 4.96 2.26 2.60
CA TYR A 44 3.63 1.98 3.08
C TYR A 44 3.46 0.47 3.29
N ASP A 45 2.95 0.09 4.45
CA ASP A 45 2.65 -1.29 4.83
C ASP A 45 1.18 -1.35 5.27
N GLY A 46 0.31 -1.94 4.46
CA GLY A 46 -1.11 -1.92 4.79
C GLY A 46 -2.01 -2.62 3.79
N GLU A 47 -3.29 -2.33 3.90
CA GLU A 47 -4.33 -2.89 3.04
C GLU A 47 -4.42 -2.15 1.69
N TRP A 48 -4.82 -2.90 0.66
CA TRP A 48 -4.93 -2.53 -0.74
C TRP A 48 -6.20 -3.14 -1.34
N VAL A 49 -6.86 -2.37 -2.20
CA VAL A 49 -8.00 -2.84 -3.00
C VAL A 49 -7.89 -2.19 -4.37
N GLU A 50 -7.78 -2.99 -5.43
CA GLU A 50 -7.67 -2.53 -6.82
C GLU A 50 -6.60 -1.43 -7.05
N ASP A 51 -5.36 -1.69 -6.62
CA ASP A 51 -4.21 -0.76 -6.71
C ASP A 51 -4.32 0.50 -5.81
N GLN A 52 -5.35 0.60 -4.97
CA GLN A 52 -5.53 1.73 -4.06
C GLN A 52 -5.26 1.31 -2.62
N ARG A 53 -4.51 2.14 -1.89
CA ARG A 53 -4.35 1.99 -0.44
C ARG A 53 -5.72 2.04 0.22
N HIS A 54 -5.99 1.09 1.10
CA HIS A 54 -7.28 0.90 1.73
C HIS A 54 -7.12 0.56 3.21
N GLY A 55 -8.23 0.55 3.94
CA GLY A 55 -8.31 -0.02 5.29
C GLY A 55 -7.28 0.57 6.24
N ARG A 56 -6.43 -0.28 6.81
CA ARG A 56 -5.39 0.12 7.77
C ARG A 56 -4.01 -0.02 7.15
N GLY A 57 -3.15 0.92 7.45
CA GLY A 57 -1.75 0.82 7.09
C GLY A 57 -0.86 1.73 7.91
N THR A 58 0.42 1.46 7.85
CA THR A 58 1.48 2.27 8.41
C THR A 58 2.30 2.83 7.28
N ILE A 59 2.48 4.15 7.27
CA ILE A 59 3.45 4.80 6.40
C ILE A 59 4.68 5.19 7.22
N VAL A 60 5.84 4.90 6.65
CA VAL A 60 7.15 5.23 7.18
C VAL A 60 7.78 6.21 6.20
N TYR A 61 8.01 7.43 6.65
CA TYR A 61 8.72 8.44 5.88
C TYR A 61 10.18 8.44 6.26
N LYS A 62 11.06 8.38 5.26
CA LYS A 62 12.49 8.52 5.45
C LYS A 62 12.84 10.00 5.37
N GLY A 63 13.01 10.62 6.54
CA GLY A 63 13.47 12.00 6.65
C GLY A 63 14.84 12.20 6.02
N GLY A 64 15.05 13.36 5.37
CA GLY A 64 16.33 13.72 4.76
C GLY A 64 17.47 13.92 5.78
N ASP A 65 17.14 14.02 7.06
CA ASP A 65 18.04 14.09 8.21
C ASP A 65 18.43 12.71 8.77
N GLY A 66 17.94 11.62 8.16
CA GLY A 66 18.17 10.26 8.62
C GLY A 66 17.20 9.80 9.72
N HIS A 67 16.23 10.63 10.11
CA HIS A 67 15.17 10.24 11.03
C HIS A 67 14.03 9.52 10.30
N ILE A 68 13.44 8.55 10.99
CA ILE A 68 12.31 7.78 10.48
C ILE A 68 11.05 8.30 11.17
N HIS A 69 10.03 8.66 10.39
CA HIS A 69 8.73 9.07 10.89
C HIS A 69 7.70 8.01 10.54
N GLU A 70 7.06 7.42 11.55
CA GLU A 70 6.00 6.43 11.37
C GLU A 70 4.64 7.07 11.65
N LYS A 71 3.67 6.81 10.77
CA LYS A 71 2.29 7.25 10.92
C LYS A 71 1.34 6.10 10.59
N TYR A 72 0.42 5.83 11.52
CA TYR A 72 -0.69 4.91 11.28
C TYR A 72 -1.84 5.65 10.58
N GLU A 73 -2.31 5.11 9.46
CA GLU A 73 -3.40 5.65 8.65
C GLU A 73 -4.57 4.65 8.60
N VAL A 74 -5.79 5.17 8.74
CA VAL A 74 -7.04 4.43 8.49
C VAL A 74 -7.73 5.11 7.31
N LEU A 75 -7.68 4.47 6.16
CA LEU A 75 -8.27 4.93 4.91
C LEU A 75 -9.66 4.32 4.76
N HIS A 76 -10.69 5.14 4.94
CA HIS A 76 -12.08 4.70 4.75
C HIS A 76 -12.42 4.60 3.26
N ALA A 77 -13.02 3.48 2.84
CA ALA A 77 -13.72 3.40 1.56
C ALA A 77 -14.92 4.32 1.68
N SER A 78 -14.96 5.36 0.85
CA SER A 78 -16.00 6.39 0.82
C SER A 78 -16.03 7.31 2.04
N SER A 79 -15.27 8.41 1.97
CA SER A 79 -15.82 9.73 2.26
C SER A 79 -14.84 10.81 1.81
N TYR A 80 -15.20 11.46 0.70
CA TYR A 80 -14.97 12.87 0.39
C TYR A 80 -13.58 13.48 0.56
N ASN A 81 -13.09 14.11 -0.50
CA ASN A 81 -12.19 15.27 -0.45
C ASN A 81 -12.59 16.19 0.71
N ILE A 82 -11.85 16.14 1.82
CA ILE A 82 -11.78 17.26 2.76
C ILE A 82 -10.59 18.10 2.32
N ALA A 83 -10.95 19.05 1.46
CA ALA A 83 -10.45 20.40 1.36
C ALA A 83 -9.02 20.67 1.88
N HIS A 84 -8.20 21.19 0.96
CA HIS A 84 -7.40 22.37 1.24
C HIS A 84 -8.19 23.34 2.16
N MET A 85 -7.79 23.43 3.42
CA MET A 85 -7.96 24.63 4.23
C MET A 85 -6.61 24.90 4.87
N TYR A 86 -5.81 25.75 4.22
CA TYR A 86 -5.36 27.04 4.72
C TYR A 86 -5.08 27.95 3.52
#